data_AF-A0A2E3V275-F1
#
_entry.id   AF-A0A2E3V275-F1
#
_cell.length_a   1.000
_cell.length_b   1.000
_cell.length_c   1.000
_cell.angle_alpha   90.00
_cell.angle_beta   90.00
_cell.angle_gamma   90.00
#
_symmetry.space_group_name_H-M   'P 1'
#
loop_
_entity.id
_entity.type
_entity.pdbx_description
1 polymer ?
#
loop_
_entity_poly.entity_id
_entity_poly.type
_entity_poly.pdbx_seq_one_letter_code
_entity_poly.pdbx_strand_id
1 'polypeptide(L)' 'MLVSIFLILYAGYCISNGGFHMKGRGWKTKYEYPKTFKFTIGMLYFLAIVNILMIFINMK' A
#
# COMPACT_ATOMS: atom_id res chain seq x y z
N MET A 1 -8.77 -3.52 12.14
CA MET A 1 -9.31 -2.25 11.59
C MET A 1 -8.22 -1.19 11.44
N LEU A 2 -7.46 -0.88 12.49
CA LEU A 2 -6.37 0.12 12.44
C LEU A 2 -5.34 -0.13 11.33
N VAL A 3 -4.91 -1.38 11.14
CA VAL A 3 -3.94 -1.75 10.09
C VAL A 3 -4.42 -1.38 8.69
N SER A 4 -5.69 -1.63 8.36
CA SER A 4 -6.28 -1.28 7.07
C SER A 4 -6.29 0.23 6.83
N ILE A 5 -6.56 1.03 7.86
CA ILE A 5 -6.55 2.50 7.79
C ILE A 5 -5.13 3.00 7.50
N PHE A 6 -4.13 2.49 8.22
CA PHE A 6 -2.72 2.86 7.99
C PHE A 6 -2.24 2.47 6.58
N LEU A 7 -2.64 1.30 6.06
CA LEU A 7 -2.29 0.87 4.70
C LEU A 7 -2.86 1.80 3.63
N ILE A 8 -4.12 2.22 3.77
CA ILE A 8 -4.77 3.15 2.83
C ILE A 8 -4.12 4.54 2.91
N LEU A 9 -3.86 5.04 4.12
CA LEU A 9 -3.18 6.32 4.32
C LEU A 9 -1.77 6.30 3.71
N TYR A 10 -1.00 5.23 3.91
CA TYR A 10 0.33 5.09 3.34
C TYR A 10 0.30 4.97 1.81
N ALA A 11 -0.67 4.25 1.24
CA ALA A 11 -0.87 4.19 -0.21
C ALA A 11 -1.18 5.59 -0.78
N GLY A 12 -2.08 6.35 -0.12
CA GLY A 12 -2.38 7.73 -0.49
C GLY A 12 -1.16 8.66 -0.41
N TYR A 13 -0.35 8.53 0.64
CA TYR A 13 0.91 9.26 0.79
C TYR A 13 1.89 8.96 -0.34
N CYS A 14 2.04 7.68 -0.73
CA CYS A 14 2.91 7.28 -1.83
C CYS A 14 2.42 7.81 -3.19
N ILE A 15 1.09 7.85 -3.40
CA ILE A 15 0.47 8.42 -4.61
C ILE A 15 0.71 9.93 -4.69
N SER A 16 0.46 10.65 -3.60
CA SER A 16 0.62 12.12 -3.52
C SER A 16 2.06 12.55 -3.76
N ASN A 17 3.02 11.90 -3.08
CA ASN A 17 4.44 12.19 -3.25
C ASN A 17 5.04 11.57 -4.51
N GLY A 18 4.28 10.77 -5.26
CA GLY A 18 4.74 10.11 -6.48
C GLY A 18 5.97 9.22 -6.26
N GLY A 19 6.11 8.62 -5.08
CA GLY A 19 7.25 7.80 -4.70
C GLY A 19 6.87 6.73 -3.69
N PHE A 20 7.71 5.72 -3.55
CA PHE A 20 7.51 4.59 -2.66
C PHE A 20 8.84 4.18 -2.01
N HIS A 21 8.75 3.54 -0.85
CA HIS A 21 9.93 3.01 -0.19
C HIS A 21 10.31 1.65 -0.78
N MET A 22 11.52 1.53 -1.31
CA MET A 22 12.05 0.30 -1.89
C MET A 22 13.12 -0.28 -0.94
N LYS A 23 12.92 -1.54 -0.53
CA LYS A 23 13.82 -2.22 0.42
C LYS A 23 15.26 -2.21 -0.09
N GLY A 24 16.19 -1.69 0.71
CA GLY A 24 17.61 -1.60 0.39
C GLY A 24 18.01 -0.46 -0.56
N ARG A 25 17.05 0.34 -1.06
CA ARG A 25 17.33 1.49 -1.95
C ARG A 25 16.70 2.81 -1.50
N GLY A 26 15.88 2.80 -0.44
CA GLY A 26 15.28 3.99 0.15
C GLY A 26 14.05 4.48 -0.60
N TRP A 27 13.76 5.78 -0.50
CA TRP A 27 12.63 6.41 -1.18
C TRP A 27 12.94 6.58 -2.67
N LYS A 28 12.10 6.01 -3.54
CA LYS A 28 12.26 6.06 -5.00
C LYS A 28 11.00 6.57 -5.67
N THR A 29 11.17 7.25 -6.79
CA THR A 29 10.03 7.89 -7.48
C THR A 29 9.35 6.93 -8.46
N LYS A 30 8.08 7.20 -8.76
CA LYS A 30 7.31 6.50 -9.79
C LYS A 30 7.92 6.62 -11.20
N TYR A 31 8.81 7.60 -11.42
CA TYR A 31 9.51 7.80 -12.68
C TYR A 31 10.70 6.86 -12.85
N GLU A 32 11.44 6.59 -11.77
CA GLU A 32 12.55 5.62 -11.80
C GLU A 32 12.05 4.17 -11.90
N TYR A 33 10.96 3.83 -11.19
CA TYR A 33 10.44 2.46 -11.14
C TYR A 33 8.90 2.42 -11.26
N PRO A 34 8.34 2.72 -12.44
CA PRO A 34 6.89 2.81 -12.63
C PRO A 34 6.16 1.48 -12.44
N LYS A 35 6.76 0.36 -12.86
CA LYS A 35 6.18 -0.99 -12.69
C LYS A 35 6.15 -1.38 -11.22
N THR A 36 7.26 -1.19 -10.50
CA THR A 36 7.36 -1.51 -9.08
C THR A 36 6.44 -0.62 -8.24
N PHE A 37 6.34 0.68 -8.56
CA PHE A 37 5.41 1.58 -7.89
C PHE A 37 3.97 1.09 -7.99
N LYS A 38 3.49 0.76 -9.21
CA LYS A 38 2.15 0.22 -9.43
C LYS A 38 1.94 -1.11 -8.69
N PHE A 39 2.94 -1.99 -8.69
CA PHE A 39 2.90 -3.26 -7.95
C PHE A 39 2.77 -3.03 -6.45
N THR A 40 3.60 -2.16 -5.85
CA THR A 40 3.58 -1.84 -4.42
C THR A 40 2.25 -1.23 -3.99
N ILE A 41 1.74 -0.25 -4.74
CA ILE A 41 0.43 0.36 -4.47
C ILE A 41 -0.68 -0.68 -4.57
N GLY A 42 -0.67 -1.50 -5.62
CA GLY A 42 -1.63 -2.60 -5.79
C GLY A 42 -1.59 -3.60 -4.64
N MET A 43 -0.40 -3.97 -4.17
CA MET A 43 -0.21 -4.86 -3.02
C MET A 43 -0.77 -4.25 -1.74
N LEU A 44 -0.55 -2.95 -1.48
CA LEU A 44 -1.08 -2.25 -0.31
C LEU A 44 -2.61 -2.27 -0.30
N TYR A 45 -3.25 -2.00 -1.44
CA TYR A 45 -4.71 -2.08 -1.56
C TYR A 45 -5.23 -3.50 -1.39
N PHE A 46 -4.58 -4.49 -2.00
CA PHE A 46 -4.93 -5.90 -1.84
C PHE A 46 -4.88 -6.32 -0.37
N LEU A 47 -3.80 -5.98 0.34
CA LEU A 47 -3.65 -6.31 1.76
C LEU A 47 -4.71 -5.63 2.64
N ALA A 48 -5.07 -4.38 2.31
CA ALA A 48 -6.12 -3.65 3.01
C ALA A 48 -7.48 -4.32 2.84
N ILE A 49 -7.83 -4.75 1.62
CA ILE A 49 -9.08 -5.47 1.32
C ILE A 49 -9.11 -6.82 2.05
N VAL A 50 -8.03 -7.60 1.98
CA VAL A 50 -7.95 -8.90 2.67
C VAL A 50 -8.12 -8.72 4.19
N ASN A 51 -7.50 -7.70 4.78
CA ASN A 51 -7.69 -7.41 6.20
C ASN A 51 -9.15 -7.08 6.54
N ILE A 52 -9.81 -6.27 5.71
CA ILE A 52 -11.22 -5.91 5.92
C ILE A 52 -12.09 -7.18 5.85
N LEU A 53 -11.91 -8.00 4.81
CA LEU A 53 -12.66 -9.25 4.65
C LEU A 53 -12.45 -10.21 5.82
N MET A 54 -11.21 -10.36 6.29
CA MET A 54 -10.91 -11.21 7.45
C MET A 54 -11.58 -10.70 8.72
N ILE A 55 -11.66 -9.39 8.93
CA ILE A 55 -12.41 -8.81 10.06
C ILE A 55 -13.89 -9.15 9.92
N PHE A 56 -14.48 -8.98 8.74
CA PHE A 56 -15.88 -9.33 8.51
C PHE A 56 -16.18 -10.82 8.75
N ILE A 57 -15.27 -11.72 8.36
CA ILE A 57 -15.40 -13.16 8.63
C ILE A 57 -15.29 -13.46 10.12
N ASN A 58 -14.37 -12.80 10.83
CA ASN A 58 -14.12 -13.03 12.26
C ASN A 58 -15.20 -12.38 13.16
N MET A 59 -15.89 -11.34 12.67
CA MET A 59 -17.03 -10.75 13.39
C MET A 59 -18.35 -11.53 13.20
N LYS A 60 -18.35 -12.61 12.39
CA LYS A 60 -19.49 -13.50 12.20
C LYS A 60 -19.37 -14.72 13.10
#